data_AF-A0A0V1I1Y1-F1
#
_entry.id   AF-A0A0V1I1Y1-F1
#
_cell.length_a   1.000
_cell.length_b   1.000
_cell.length_c   1.000
_cell.angle_alpha   90.00
_cell.angle_beta   90.00
_cell.angle_gamma   90.00
#
_symmetry.space_group_name_H-M   'P 1'
#
loop_
_entity.id
_entity.type
_entity.pdbx_description
1 polymer ?
#
loop_
_entity_poly.entity_id
_entity_poly.type
_entity_poly.pdbx_seq_one_letter_code
_entity_poly.pdbx_strand_id
1 'polypeptide(L)' 'MKQYLLNKAHSWGLKVFCRCGSNGFLHDMSIASDSSLEIKNGFGYIRADVVLKLFEESLKHQGHKVFFDNYLRKNN' A
#
# COMPACT_ATOMS: atom_id res chain seq x y z
N MET A 1 -6.24 -1.00 -15.19
CA MET A 1 -6.19 -2.43 -14.83
C MET A 1 -7.37 -2.73 -13.91
N LYS A 2 -8.22 -3.70 -14.26
CA LYS A 2 -9.42 -4.05 -13.50
C LYS A 2 -9.06 -5.27 -12.64
N GLN A 3 -9.14 -5.13 -11.33
CA GLN A 3 -8.84 -6.21 -10.39
C GLN A 3 -10.13 -6.78 -9.82
N TYR A 4 -10.14 -8.11 -9.68
CA TYR A 4 -11.19 -8.82 -8.98
C TYR A 4 -10.84 -8.96 -7.50
N LEU A 5 -11.77 -8.62 -6.62
CA LEU A 5 -11.68 -8.83 -5.18
C LEU A 5 -12.95 -9.48 -4.68
N LEU A 6 -12.83 -10.75 -4.28
CA LEU A 6 -13.90 -11.47 -3.60
C LEU A 6 -14.28 -10.73 -2.31
N ASN A 7 -15.56 -10.75 -1.95
CA ASN A 7 -16.11 -10.12 -0.73
C ASN A 7 -16.07 -8.58 -0.71
N LYS A 8 -15.91 -7.92 -1.86
CA LYS A 8 -16.21 -6.49 -2.00
C LYS A 8 -17.60 -6.29 -2.58
N ALA A 9 -18.28 -5.22 -2.16
CA ALA A 9 -19.62 -4.86 -2.66
C ALA A 9 -19.65 -4.78 -4.20
N HIS A 10 -18.57 -4.23 -4.78
CA HIS A 10 -18.27 -4.36 -6.20
C HIS A 10 -17.03 -5.22 -6.36
N SER A 11 -17.22 -6.42 -6.88
CA SER A 11 -16.17 -7.44 -6.96
C SER A 11 -15.12 -7.12 -8.03
N TRP A 12 -15.43 -6.26 -8.99
CA TRP A 12 -14.47 -5.79 -9.99
C TRP A 12 -14.32 -4.27 -9.95
N GLY A 13 -13.09 -3.78 -9.97
CA GLY A 13 -12.82 -2.35 -10.01
C GLY A 13 -11.34 -2.00 -10.12
N LEU A 14 -11.02 -0.72 -9.92
CA LEU A 14 -9.66 -0.26 -9.73
C LEU A 14 -9.28 -0.41 -8.26
N LYS A 15 -8.20 -1.14 -7.97
CA LYS A 15 -7.67 -1.22 -6.62
C LYS A 15 -6.66 -0.10 -6.39
N VAL A 16 -6.81 0.56 -5.26
CA VAL A 16 -5.92 1.64 -4.82
C VAL A 16 -5.48 1.32 -3.39
N PHE A 17 -4.19 1.46 -3.13
CA PHE A 17 -3.63 1.46 -1.80
C PHE A 17 -3.54 2.90 -1.30
N CYS A 18 -3.95 3.13 -0.06
CA CYS A 18 -4.02 4.47 0.51
C CYS A 18 -3.29 4.51 1.85
N ARG A 19 -2.57 5.61 2.10
CA ARG A 19 -2.10 5.98 3.43
C ARG A 19 -2.95 7.12 3.96
N CYS A 20 -3.59 6.88 5.09
CA CYS A 20 -4.38 7.90 5.79
C CYS A 20 -3.83 8.15 7.19
N GLY A 21 -4.08 9.36 7.71
CA GLY A 21 -3.87 9.68 9.11
C GLY A 21 -4.93 9.01 9.98
N SER A 22 -4.68 8.94 11.29
CA SER A 22 -5.67 8.44 12.27
C SER A 22 -6.95 9.29 12.32
N ASN A 23 -6.88 10.53 11.84
CA ASN A 23 -8.01 11.44 11.64
C ASN A 23 -8.80 11.17 10.35
N GLY A 24 -8.42 10.16 9.55
CA GLY A 24 -9.10 9.78 8.32
C GLY A 24 -8.67 10.55 7.06
N PHE A 25 -7.78 11.53 7.18
CA PHE A 25 -7.31 12.29 6.01
C PHE A 25 -6.35 11.46 5.16
N LEU A 26 -6.58 11.45 3.84
CA LEU A 26 -5.69 10.82 2.87
C LEU A 26 -4.41 11.64 2.72
N HIS A 27 -3.26 11.00 2.91
CA HIS A 27 -1.95 11.64 2.76
C HIS A 27 -1.20 11.18 1.53
N ASP A 28 -1.43 9.95 1.06
CA ASP A 28 -0.80 9.43 -0.16
C ASP A 28 -1.58 8.22 -0.70
N MET A 29 -1.44 7.93 -1.99
CA MET A 29 -2.10 6.82 -2.67
C MET A 29 -1.24 6.21 -3.78
N SER A 30 -1.43 4.93 -4.02
CA SER A 30 -0.79 4.19 -5.11
C SER A 30 -1.79 3.26 -5.78
N ILE A 31 -1.83 3.30 -7.11
CA ILE A 31 -2.72 2.46 -7.90
C ILE A 31 -2.09 1.07 -8.00
N ALA A 32 -2.85 0.03 -7.70
CA ALA A 32 -2.37 -1.33 -7.88
C ALA A 32 -2.22 -1.64 -9.37
N SER A 33 -1.02 -2.04 -9.76
CA SER A 33 -0.71 -2.54 -11.10
C SER A 33 0.09 -3.85 -11.03
N ASP A 34 0.07 -4.60 -12.11
CA ASP A 34 0.91 -5.79 -12.32
C ASP A 34 2.38 -5.44 -12.59
N SER A 35 2.71 -4.14 -12.72
CA SER A 35 4.07 -3.66 -12.91
C SER A 35 4.84 -3.64 -11.59
N SER A 36 6.14 -3.92 -11.64
CA SER A 36 7.04 -3.75 -10.51
C SER A 36 7.01 -2.31 -10.00
N LEU A 37 6.95 -2.14 -8.68
CA LEU A 37 7.15 -0.84 -8.05
C LEU A 37 8.64 -0.50 -8.08
N GLU A 38 8.97 0.67 -8.63
CA GLU A 38 10.34 1.20 -8.55
C GLU A 38 10.59 1.76 -7.15
N ILE A 39 11.23 0.95 -6.31
CA ILE A 39 11.60 1.33 -4.94
C ILE A 39 13.07 0.99 -4.70
N LYS A 40 13.85 1.98 -4.25
CA LYS A 40 15.22 1.74 -3.79
C LYS A 40 15.19 0.91 -2.52
N ASN A 41 15.92 -0.21 -2.50
CA ASN A 41 15.99 -1.15 -1.37
C ASN A 41 14.64 -1.75 -0.96
N GLY A 42 13.76 -2.03 -1.93
CA GLY A 42 12.53 -2.79 -1.68
C GLY A 42 12.82 -4.19 -1.11
N PHE A 43 11.80 -4.78 -0.49
CA PHE A 43 11.81 -6.13 0.04
C PHE A 43 11.66 -7.21 -1.06
N GLY A 44 11.44 -6.81 -2.32
CA GLY A 44 11.20 -7.72 -3.45
C GLY A 44 9.82 -8.38 -3.37
N TYR A 45 8.91 -7.80 -2.60
CA TYR A 45 7.59 -8.32 -2.32
C TYR A 45 6.59 -7.17 -2.45
N ILE A 46 5.85 -7.17 -3.56
CA ILE A 46 4.99 -6.04 -3.99
C ILE A 46 4.09 -5.51 -2.87
N ARG A 47 3.60 -6.39 -1.98
CA ARG A 47 2.67 -6.00 -0.92
C ARG A 47 3.36 -5.31 0.27
N ALA A 48 4.61 -5.62 0.57
CA ALA A 48 5.40 -4.85 1.54
C ALA A 48 5.98 -3.59 0.88
N ASP A 49 6.38 -3.71 -0.38
CA ASP A 49 6.97 -2.61 -1.15
C ASP A 49 5.98 -1.46 -1.34
N VAL A 50 4.69 -1.74 -1.57
CA VAL A 50 3.69 -0.67 -1.63
C VAL A 50 3.58 0.12 -0.32
N VAL A 51 3.83 -0.51 0.83
CA VAL A 51 3.89 0.19 2.12
C VAL A 51 5.11 1.10 2.16
N LEU A 52 6.29 0.66 1.73
CA LEU A 52 7.45 1.55 1.63
C LEU A 52 7.17 2.73 0.70
N LYS A 53 6.50 2.49 -0.43
CA LYS A 53 6.22 3.55 -1.41
C LYS A 53 5.33 4.65 -0.84
N LEU A 54 4.21 4.26 -0.21
CA LEU A 54 3.25 5.20 0.39
C LEU A 54 3.84 6.04 1.53
N PHE A 55 5.02 5.67 2.02
CA PHE A 55 5.65 6.26 3.18
C PHE A 55 7.03 6.90 2.86
N GLU A 56 7.47 6.83 1.61
CA GLU A 56 8.80 7.28 1.15
C GLU A 56 9.11 8.74 1.52
N GLU A 57 8.11 9.61 1.42
CA GLU A 57 8.24 11.04 1.75
C GLU A 57 8.09 11.35 3.25
N SER A 58 7.32 10.54 3.99
CA SER A 58 6.94 10.82 5.39
C SER A 58 7.88 10.18 6.42
N LEU A 59 8.46 9.02 6.12
CA LEU A 59 9.27 8.28 7.10
C LEU A 59 10.62 8.91 7.39
N LYS A 60 11.01 9.95 6.65
CA LYS A 60 12.38 10.44 6.72
C LYS A 60 12.74 11.03 8.09
N HIS A 61 11.78 11.45 8.93
CA HIS A 61 12.13 12.29 10.08
C HIS A 61 11.35 12.09 11.38
N GLN A 62 10.47 11.08 11.51
CA GLN A 62 9.66 10.90 12.74
C GLN A 62 9.31 9.43 13.04
N GLY A 63 9.30 9.07 14.33
CA GLY A 63 8.98 7.72 14.82
C GLY A 63 7.49 7.39 14.77
N HIS A 64 6.91 7.36 13.57
CA HIS A 64 5.50 7.04 13.38
C HIS A 64 5.22 5.54 13.58
N LYS A 65 4.07 5.24 14.21
CA LYS A 65 3.51 3.89 14.23
C LYS A 65 2.63 3.70 13.00
N VAL A 66 2.92 2.67 12.21
CA VAL A 66 2.16 2.33 11.00
C VAL A 66 1.33 1.08 11.25
N PHE A 67 0.07 1.11 10.81
CA PHE A 67 -0.86 -0.01 10.92
C PHE A 67 -1.29 -0.45 9.52
N PHE A 68 -1.33 -1.75 9.27
CA PHE A 68 -1.72 -2.31 7.99
C PHE A 68 -2.32 -3.71 8.14
N ASP A 69 -3.07 -4.12 7.12
CA ASP A 69 -3.67 -5.45 6.98
C ASP A 69 -2.59 -6.55 6.85
N ASN A 70 -2.90 -7.74 7.35
CA ASN A 70 -2.16 -8.99 7.12
C ASN A 70 -1.87 -9.26 5.63
N TYR A 71 -2.70 -8.81 4.70
CA TYR A 71 -2.43 -8.88 3.26
C TYR A 71 -1.07 -8.26 2.88
N LEU A 72 -0.67 -7.18 3.55
CA LEU A 72 0.56 -6.43 3.30
C LEU A 72 1.77 -7.01 4.05
N ARG A 73 1.54 -7.95 4.96
CA ARG A 73 2.59 -8.63 5.73
C ARG A 73 3.27 -9.71 4.89
N LYS A 74 4.60 -9.76 4.92
CA LYS A 74 5.35 -10.92 4.41
C LYS A 74 5.13 -12.10 5.35
N ASN A 75 4.67 -13.23 4.82
CA ASN A 75 4.66 -14.49 5.58
C ASN A 75 6.04 -15.16 5.42
N ASN A 76 6.58 -15.69 6.52
CA ASN A 76 7.80 -16.51 6.53
C ASN A 76 7.55 -17.88 5.91
#